data_AF-A0A3B3CK72-F1
#
_entry.id   AF-A0A3B3CK72-F1
#
_cell.length_a   1.000
_cell.length_b   1.000
_cell.length_c   1.000
_cell.angle_alpha   90.00
_cell.angle_beta   90.00
_cell.angle_gamma   90.00
#
_symmetry.space_group_name_H-M   'P 1'
#
loop_
_entity.id
_entity.type
_entity.pdbx_description
1 polymer ?
#
loop_
_entity_poly.entity_id
_entity_poly.type
_entity_poly.pdbx_seq_one_letter_code
_entity_poly.pdbx_strand_id
1 'polypeptide(L)'
;MPRYCLFGDTVTTASLMEASGLPYRIHISLSTVKVLTSLKVGYLIETRKVKGTEDTYWLMGRDGFNKPLPIPPDLIGGRSGTSQPPEAGCSSPVTVKAPRSERRTD
;
A
#
# COMPACT_ATOMS: atom_id res chain seq x y z
N MET A 1 -18.28 -12.14 18.40
CA MET A 1 -16.97 -11.64 18.86
C MET A 1 -16.93 -10.14 18.61
N PRO A 2 -16.84 -9.26 19.62
CA PRO A 2 -16.76 -7.82 19.39
C PRO A 2 -15.45 -7.46 18.67
N ARG A 3 -15.52 -6.55 17.68
CA ARG A 3 -14.36 -5.97 16.98
C ARG A 3 -14.38 -4.46 17.17
N TYR A 4 -13.21 -3.89 17.44
CA TYR A 4 -13.05 -2.44 17.53
C TYR A 4 -12.97 -1.85 16.12
N CYS A 5 -13.78 -0.83 15.87
CA CYS A 5 -13.78 -0.07 14.63
C CYS A 5 -13.25 1.34 14.90
N LEU A 6 -12.30 1.80 14.09
CA LEU A 6 -11.84 3.18 14.07
C LEU A 6 -12.61 3.97 13.00
N PHE A 7 -12.88 5.24 13.25
CA PHE A 7 -13.65 6.10 12.35
C PHE A 7 -12.97 7.46 12.17
N GLY A 8 -13.25 8.13 11.06
CA GLY A 8 -12.80 9.50 10.75
C GLY A 8 -12.13 9.64 9.40
N ASP A 9 -11.90 10.88 8.97
CA ASP A 9 -11.34 11.18 7.65
C ASP A 9 -9.90 10.65 7.51
N THR A 10 -9.15 10.59 8.61
CA THR A 10 -7.77 10.07 8.60
C THR A 10 -7.70 8.62 8.15
N VAL A 11 -8.63 7.75 8.59
CA VAL A 11 -8.64 6.34 8.15
C VAL A 11 -9.09 6.21 6.69
N THR A 12 -9.98 7.11 6.23
CA THR A 12 -10.41 7.18 4.83
C THR A 12 -9.26 7.62 3.92
N THR A 13 -8.55 8.69 4.27
CA THR A 13 -7.40 9.18 3.51
C THR A 13 -6.26 8.16 3.51
N ALA A 14 -5.99 7.51 4.66
CA ALA A 14 -4.99 6.45 4.74
C ALA A 14 -5.32 5.27 3.83
N SER A 15 -6.60 4.86 3.78
CA SER A 15 -7.06 3.79 2.88
C SER A 15 -6.89 4.18 1.41
N LEU A 16 -7.16 5.43 1.03
CA LEU A 16 -6.90 5.93 -0.34
C LEU A 16 -5.41 5.93 -0.68
N MET A 17 -4.56 6.32 0.27
CA MET A 17 -3.10 6.30 0.09
C MET A 17 -2.55 4.89 -0.07
N GLU A 18 -3.12 3.91 0.63
CA GLU A 18 -2.82 2.48 0.46
C GLU A 18 -3.27 1.99 -0.93
N ALA A 19 -4.50 2.29 -1.32
CA ALA A 19 -5.07 1.85 -2.60
C ALA A 19 -4.36 2.45 -3.84
N SER A 20 -3.87 3.69 -3.74
CA SER A 20 -3.13 4.37 -4.82
C SER A 20 -1.62 4.22 -4.72
N GLY A 21 -1.15 3.40 -3.75
CA GLY A 21 0.24 3.14 -3.47
C GLY A 21 0.92 2.27 -4.54
N LEU A 22 2.26 2.23 -4.49
CA LEU A 22 3.06 1.29 -5.26
C LEU A 22 3.55 0.19 -4.32
N PRO A 23 3.63 -1.07 -4.79
CA PRO A 23 4.12 -2.16 -3.97
C PRO A 23 5.58 -1.87 -3.56
N TYR A 24 5.95 -2.27 -2.35
CA TYR A 24 7.28 -2.07 -1.76
C TYR A 24 7.72 -0.60 -1.62
N ARG A 25 6.79 0.36 -1.68
CA ARG A 25 7.07 1.77 -1.38
C ARG A 25 6.20 2.29 -0.25
N ILE A 26 6.73 3.20 0.54
CA ILE A 26 6.03 3.80 1.67
C ILE A 26 5.48 5.16 1.25
N HIS A 27 4.15 5.23 1.16
CA HIS A 27 3.42 6.42 0.78
C HIS A 27 3.12 7.27 2.03
N ILE A 28 3.48 8.56 2.02
CA ILE A 28 3.26 9.47 3.15
C ILE A 28 2.58 10.77 2.72
N SER A 29 1.77 11.33 3.62
CA SER A 29 1.05 12.58 3.42
C SER A 29 1.91 13.79 3.82
N LEU A 30 1.49 14.98 3.41
CA LEU A 30 2.18 16.22 3.76
C LEU A 30 2.32 16.44 5.27
N SER A 31 1.31 16.07 6.06
CA SER A 31 1.36 16.21 7.52
C SER A 31 2.47 15.36 8.12
N THR A 32 2.64 14.13 7.63
CA THR A 32 3.74 13.24 8.03
C THR A 32 5.11 13.80 7.62
N VAL A 33 5.24 14.36 6.40
CA VAL A 33 6.49 14.98 5.92
C VAL A 33 6.93 16.12 6.83
N LYS A 34 5.98 16.98 7.25
CA LYS A 34 6.28 18.09 8.17
C LYS A 34 6.86 17.58 9.48
N VAL A 35 6.25 16.56 10.08
CA VAL A 35 6.74 15.92 11.31
C VAL A 35 8.13 15.31 11.11
N LEU A 36 8.33 14.55 10.03
CA LEU A 36 9.64 13.94 9.74
C LEU A 36 10.75 14.97 9.54
N THR A 37 10.42 16.10 8.90
CA THR A 37 11.35 17.23 8.72
C THR A 37 11.68 17.88 10.06
N SER A 38 10.69 18.07 10.93
CA SER A 38 10.90 18.63 12.27
C SER A 38 11.80 17.79 13.16
N LEU A 39 11.79 16.46 12.98
CA LEU A 39 12.64 15.54 13.74
C LEU A 39 14.13 15.64 13.35
N LYS A 40 14.45 16.17 12.16
CA LYS A 40 15.84 16.34 11.65
C LYS A 40 16.69 15.07 11.68
N VAL A 41 16.07 13.93 11.40
CA VAL A 41 16.70 12.59 11.46
C VAL A 41 17.33 12.18 10.12
N GLY A 42 17.25 13.02 9.08
CA GLY A 42 17.84 12.74 7.77
C GLY A 42 17.02 11.74 6.94
N TYR A 43 15.70 11.90 6.90
CA TYR A 43 14.84 11.08 6.04
C TYR A 43 14.89 11.57 4.58
N LEU A 44 15.02 10.64 3.65
CA LEU A 44 15.00 10.90 2.21
C LEU A 44 13.57 10.78 1.70
N ILE A 45 13.03 11.90 1.22
CA ILE A 45 11.64 12.02 0.80
C ILE A 45 11.60 12.49 -0.65
N GLU A 46 10.85 11.79 -1.50
CA GLU A 46 10.65 12.13 -2.90
C GLU A 46 9.22 12.64 -3.12
N THR A 47 9.06 13.73 -3.87
CA THR A 47 7.74 14.35 -4.08
C THR A 47 7.03 13.75 -5.28
N ARG A 48 5.77 13.34 -5.09
CA ARG A 48 4.85 12.91 -6.15
C ARG A 48 3.81 14.00 -6.37
N LYS A 49 3.98 14.78 -7.43
CA LYS A 49 2.92 15.68 -7.90
C LYS A 49 1.98 14.94 -8.83
N VAL A 50 0.83 14.53 -8.32
CA VAL A 50 -0.28 14.04 -9.16
C VAL A 50 -1.14 15.24 -9.54
N LYS A 51 -1.33 15.47 -10.84
CA LYS A 51 -2.12 16.59 -11.34
C LYS A 51 -3.58 16.44 -10.89
N GLY A 52 -4.05 17.35 -10.02
CA GLY A 52 -5.45 17.39 -9.56
C GLY A 52 -5.72 16.64 -8.24
N THR A 53 -4.69 16.17 -7.53
CA THR A 53 -4.83 15.56 -6.21
C THR A 53 -3.89 16.23 -5.21
N GLU A 54 -4.14 16.07 -3.92
CA GLU A 54 -3.22 16.55 -2.87
C GLU A 54 -1.79 16.04 -3.10
N ASP A 55 -0.81 16.90 -2.84
CA ASP A 55 0.60 16.55 -2.97
C ASP A 55 0.94 15.39 -2.01
N THR A 56 1.52 14.33 -2.56
CA THR A 56 1.89 13.12 -1.83
C THR A 56 3.36 12.82 -1.99
N TYR A 57 3.93 12.00 -1.10
CA TYR A 57 5.37 11.82 -1.03
C TYR A 57 5.74 10.36 -0.80
N TRP A 58 6.90 9.97 -1.30
CA TRP A 58 7.52 8.66 -1.07
C TRP A 58 8.63 8.78 -0.05
N LEU A 59 8.60 7.91 0.96
CA LEU A 59 9.73 7.74 1.87
C LEU A 59 10.70 6.72 1.28
N MET A 60 11.86 7.19 0.82
CA MET A 60 12.87 6.37 0.13
C MET A 60 13.89 5.77 1.09
N GLY A 61 14.13 6.41 2.23
CA GLY A 61 15.09 5.91 3.21
C GLY A 61 15.48 6.95 4.25
N ARG A 62 16.59 6.68 4.92
CA ARG A 62 17.16 7.53 5.96
C ARG A 62 18.69 7.45 5.90
N ASP A 63 19.36 8.55 6.20
CA ASP A 63 20.80 8.57 6.43
C ASP A 63 21.21 7.52 7.47
N GLY A 64 22.20 6.70 7.10
CA GLY A 64 22.70 5.58 7.90
C GLY A 64 21.87 4.28 7.82
N PHE A 65 20.78 4.24 7.06
CA PHE A 65 20.02 3.01 6.83
C PHE A 65 20.47 2.31 5.54
N ASN A 66 21.51 1.47 5.64
CA ASN A 66 22.09 0.74 4.50
C ASN A 66 21.52 -0.68 4.35
N LYS A 67 20.24 -0.89 4.69
CA LYS A 67 19.58 -2.17 4.38
C LYS A 67 18.98 -2.02 2.98
N PRO A 68 19.39 -2.85 2.00
CA PRO A 68 18.80 -2.77 0.68
C PRO A 68 17.31 -3.06 0.80
N LEU A 69 16.48 -2.16 0.29
CA LEU A 69 15.06 -2.42 0.18
C LEU A 69 14.85 -3.59 -0.79
N PRO A 70 13.94 -4.52 -0.49
CA PRO A 70 13.60 -5.58 -1.44
C PRO A 70 13.15 -4.94 -2.75
N ILE A 71 13.75 -5.38 -3.85
CA ILE A 71 13.46 -4.83 -5.18
C ILE A 71 12.03 -5.23 -5.53
N PRO A 72 11.13 -4.27 -5.83
CA PRO A 72 9.78 -4.60 -6.26
C PRO A 72 9.83 -5.44 -7.55
N PRO A 73 8.99 -6.49 -7.67
CA PRO A 73 8.95 -7.36 -8.86
C PRO A 73 8.63 -6.66 -10.20
N ASP A 74 8.19 -5.39 -10.21
CA ASP A 74 7.57 -4.77 -11.39
C ASP A 74 8.40 -3.66 -12.06
N LEU A 75 9.65 -3.98 -12.42
CA LEU A 75 10.37 -3.26 -13.48
C LEU A 75 10.91 -4.19 -14.57
N ILE A 76 10.53 -5.47 -14.55
CA ILE A 76 10.79 -6.42 -15.65
C ILE A 76 9.72 -6.19 -16.72
N GLY A 77 9.79 -5.01 -17.35
CA GLY A 77 9.14 -4.81 -18.65
C GLY A 77 9.71 -5.84 -19.62
N GLY A 78 8.84 -6.52 -20.36
CA GLY A 78 9.24 -7.64 -21.20
C GLY A 78 10.45 -7.36 -22.11
N ARG A 79 11.54 -8.11 -21.93
CA ARG A 79 12.37 -8.67 -23.00
C ARG A 79 13.37 -9.69 -22.44
N SER A 80 13.57 -10.75 -23.22
CA SER A 80 14.57 -11.84 -23.14
C SER A 80 14.49 -12.76 -21.93
N GLY A 81 14.04 -13.99 -22.21
CA GLY A 81 13.84 -15.04 -21.22
C GLY A 81 15.09 -15.82 -20.86
N THR A 82 14.95 -16.64 -19.82
CA THR A 82 15.24 -18.08 -19.84
C THR A 82 14.82 -18.71 -18.50
N SER A 83 14.15 -19.86 -18.60
CA SER A 83 13.94 -20.93 -17.60
C SER A 83 13.13 -20.65 -16.30
N GLN A 84 11.84 -21.01 -16.36
CA GLN A 84 11.08 -21.76 -15.31
C GLN A 84 11.75 -23.13 -15.00
N PRO A 85 11.54 -23.80 -13.84
CA PRO A 85 10.24 -24.41 -13.41
C PRO A 85 10.05 -24.56 -11.86
N PRO A 86 9.04 -25.32 -11.33
CA PRO A 86 7.59 -25.27 -11.56
C PRO A 86 6.76 -25.02 -10.27
N GLU A 87 5.59 -24.41 -10.45
CA GLU A 87 4.28 -24.59 -9.81
C GLU A 87 4.16 -25.23 -8.40
N ALA A 88 3.68 -24.45 -7.43
CA ALA A 88 2.78 -24.93 -6.37
C ALA A 88 1.72 -23.85 -6.07
N GLY A 89 0.54 -24.01 -6.66
CA GLY A 89 -0.60 -23.13 -6.46
C GLY A 89 -1.20 -23.26 -5.06
N CYS A 90 -1.43 -22.13 -4.40
CA CYS A 90 -2.44 -22.01 -3.36
C CYS A 90 -3.58 -21.11 -3.86
N SER A 91 -4.45 -21.69 -4.67
CA SER A 91 -5.79 -21.18 -4.91
C SER A 91 -6.60 -21.26 -3.62
N SER A 92 -6.83 -20.12 -2.96
CA SER A 92 -7.89 -20.00 -1.97
C SER A 92 -9.11 -19.34 -2.62
N PRO A 93 -10.31 -19.95 -2.57
CA PRO A 93 -11.47 -19.46 -3.30
C PRO A 93 -12.11 -18.23 -2.64
N VAL A 94 -12.36 -17.21 -3.46
CA VAL A 94 -13.31 -16.12 -3.19
C VAL A 94 -14.70 -16.74 -3.05
N THR A 95 -15.23 -16.83 -1.84
CA THR A 95 -16.65 -17.16 -1.64
C THR A 95 -17.46 -15.87 -1.59
N VAL A 96 -18.12 -15.59 -2.70
CA VAL A 96 -19.22 -14.62 -2.81
C VAL A 96 -20.36 -15.10 -1.93
N LYS A 97 -20.73 -14.34 -0.88
CA LYS A 97 -21.95 -14.63 -0.11
C LYS A 97 -23.12 -13.83 -0.69
N ALA A 98 -23.91 -14.52 -1.52
CA ALA A 98 -25.18 -14.07 -2.07
C ALA A 98 -26.24 -13.79 -0.98
N PRO A 99 -27.30 -13.00 -1.28
CA PRO A 99 -28.26 -12.52 -0.29
C PRO A 99 -29.25 -13.62 0.11
N ARG A 100 -29.59 -13.71 1.41
CA ARG A 100 -30.64 -14.63 1.88
C ARG A 100 -31.95 -13.86 2.02
N SER A 101 -32.83 -14.12 1.05
CA SER A 101 -34.24 -13.74 1.03
C SER A 101 -35.08 -14.54 2.04
N GLU A 102 -36.22 -13.95 2.39
CA GLU A 102 -37.29 -14.41 3.29
C GLU A 102 -37.76 -15.86 3.09
N ARG A 103 -38.18 -16.52 4.18
CA ARG A 103 -39.59 -16.97 4.34
C ARG A 103 -39.94 -17.59 5.70
N ARG A 104 -41.19 -17.30 6.07
CA ARG A 104 -42.03 -17.75 7.19
C ARG A 104 -42.22 -19.27 7.30
N THR A 105 -42.59 -19.70 8.51
CA THR A 105 -43.54 -20.77 8.95
C THR A 105 -42.98 -21.32 10.28
N ASP A 106 -43.71 -21.46 11.39
CA ASP A 106 -45.14 -21.42 11.71
C ASP A 106 -45.31 -20.66 13.05
#